data_AF-A0A7J4ZWQ2-F1
#
_entry.id   AF-A0A7J4ZWQ2-F1
#
_cell.length_a   1.000
_cell.length_b   1.000
_cell.length_c   1.000
_cell.angle_alpha   90.00
_cell.angle_beta   90.00
_cell.angle_gamma   90.00
#
_symmetry.space_group_name_H-M   'P 1'
#
loop_
_entity.id
_entity.type
_entity.pdbx_description
1 polymer ?
#
loop_
_entity_poly.entity_id
_entity_poly.type
_entity_poly.pdbx_seq_one_letter_code
_entity_poly.pdbx_strand_id
1 'polypeptide(L)'
;MEQPVDPRARRLFGGSARALGDLAASPFRADRDRIVASPFFARLNGVTQVVSPGGSGLLVHNRLTHSLKVAQVARAIAERLTADEAHRDLLEKLGGCDPDVVEAAALAHDLGHPPFGHLGERVLDRLARQRLGLTDGFEGNAQSYRIVTSTEIRGAATTGLDLTAAVRAALLKYPWTRLDHPD
;
A
#
# COMPACT_ATOMS: atom_id res chain seq x y z
N MET A 1 -17.58 12.96 -27.60
CA MET A 1 -18.24 12.36 -26.43
C MET A 1 -17.13 11.94 -25.49
N GLU A 2 -16.94 12.66 -24.40
CA GLU A 2 -15.87 12.36 -23.44
C GLU A 2 -16.20 11.02 -22.78
N GLN A 3 -15.30 10.03 -22.84
CA GLN A 3 -15.54 8.75 -22.19
C GLN A 3 -15.66 8.96 -20.68
N PRO A 4 -16.63 8.33 -19.99
CA PRO A 4 -16.72 8.44 -18.55
C PRO A 4 -15.42 7.92 -17.93
N VAL A 5 -14.77 8.75 -17.11
CA VAL A 5 -13.55 8.39 -16.40
C VAL A 5 -13.88 7.24 -15.45
N ASP A 6 -13.12 6.13 -15.55
CA ASP A 6 -13.25 5.01 -14.61
C ASP A 6 -13.14 5.55 -13.17
N PRO A 7 -14.18 5.40 -12.31
CA PRO A 7 -14.15 5.93 -10.95
C PRO A 7 -13.00 5.35 -10.12
N ARG A 8 -12.49 4.16 -10.46
CA ARG A 8 -11.34 3.52 -9.84
C ARG A 8 -10.04 4.28 -10.10
N ALA A 9 -9.94 4.97 -11.24
CA ALA A 9 -8.79 5.80 -11.61
C ALA A 9 -8.79 7.19 -10.93
N ARG A 10 -9.83 7.54 -10.17
CA ARG A 10 -9.95 8.86 -9.52
C ARG A 10 -8.86 9.08 -8.45
N ARG A 11 -8.16 10.21 -8.55
CA ARG A 11 -7.14 10.67 -7.59
C ARG A 11 -7.75 11.58 -6.52
N LEU A 12 -7.08 11.75 -5.36
CA LEU A 12 -7.62 12.51 -4.23
C LEU A 12 -7.77 13.99 -4.56
N PHE A 13 -6.78 14.58 -5.25
CA PHE A 13 -6.77 16.02 -5.54
C PHE A 13 -7.40 16.38 -6.88
N GLY A 14 -8.15 15.47 -7.51
CA GLY A 14 -8.90 15.73 -8.74
C GLY A 14 -8.05 16.07 -9.98
N GLY A 15 -6.72 15.99 -9.89
CA GLY A 15 -5.81 16.32 -10.98
C GLY A 15 -5.83 15.28 -12.09
N SER A 16 -6.45 15.62 -13.21
CA SER A 16 -6.25 14.95 -14.52
C SER A 16 -4.83 15.14 -15.06
N ALA A 17 -4.09 16.13 -14.53
CA ALA A 17 -2.72 16.38 -14.91
C ALA A 17 -1.83 15.21 -14.43
N ARG A 18 -1.45 14.36 -15.39
CA ARG A 18 -0.30 13.47 -15.30
C ARG A 18 0.82 14.22 -14.59
N ALA A 19 1.14 13.85 -13.35
CA ALA A 19 2.23 14.51 -12.63
C ALA A 19 3.49 14.39 -13.49
N LEU A 20 4.30 15.45 -13.55
CA LEU A 20 5.57 15.43 -14.29
C LEU A 20 6.36 14.19 -13.84
N GLY A 21 6.52 13.20 -14.72
CA GLY A 21 7.16 11.91 -14.41
C GLY A 21 6.26 10.66 -14.38
N ASP A 22 4.95 10.79 -14.47
CA ASP A 22 4.04 9.63 -14.62
C ASP A 22 4.08 9.11 -16.07
N LEU A 23 5.15 8.38 -16.43
CA LEU A 23 5.40 7.90 -17.81
C LEU A 23 4.49 6.73 -18.22
N ALA A 24 3.93 6.00 -17.25
CA ALA A 24 3.08 4.85 -17.51
C ALA A 24 1.75 5.27 -18.18
N ALA A 25 1.29 4.47 -19.15
CA ALA A 25 0.01 4.69 -19.84
C ALA A 25 -1.21 4.33 -18.98
N SER A 26 -1.05 3.39 -18.04
CA SER A 26 -2.08 3.01 -17.07
C SER A 26 -1.94 3.85 -15.79
N PRO A 27 -3.04 4.42 -15.24
CA PRO A 27 -3.00 5.15 -13.99
C PRO A 27 -2.59 4.27 -12.80
N PHE A 28 -2.86 2.95 -12.87
CA PHE A 28 -2.49 1.98 -11.84
C PHE A 28 -0.99 1.65 -11.88
N ARG A 29 -0.40 1.58 -13.08
CA ARG A 29 1.07 1.46 -13.22
C ARG A 29 1.78 2.73 -12.75
N ALA A 30 1.21 3.90 -13.01
CA ALA A 30 1.75 5.15 -12.47
C ALA A 30 1.74 5.14 -10.93
N ASP A 31 0.72 4.57 -10.29
CA ASP A 31 0.69 4.38 -8.83
C ASP A 31 1.80 3.47 -8.34
N ARG A 32 2.01 2.34 -9.02
CA ARG A 32 3.11 1.42 -8.73
C ARG A 32 4.46 2.13 -8.79
N ASP A 33 4.70 2.91 -9.84
CA ASP A 33 5.95 3.65 -10.03
C ASP A 33 6.11 4.74 -8.95
N ARG A 34 5.03 5.44 -8.57
CA ARG A 34 5.01 6.41 -7.46
C ARG A 34 5.40 5.75 -6.13
N ILE A 35 4.92 4.54 -5.85
CA ILE A 35 5.26 3.79 -4.64
C ILE A 35 6.74 3.40 -4.65
N VAL A 36 7.22 2.79 -5.73
CA VAL A 36 8.60 2.30 -5.83
C VAL A 36 9.62 3.44 -5.76
N ALA A 37 9.31 4.60 -6.35
CA ALA A 37 10.16 5.78 -6.31
C ALA A 37 10.12 6.54 -4.96
N SER A 38 9.23 6.15 -4.03
CA SER A 38 9.08 6.86 -2.76
C SER A 38 10.23 6.58 -1.78
N PRO A 39 10.64 7.57 -0.96
CA PRO A 39 11.63 7.36 0.10
C PRO A 39 11.15 6.37 1.17
N PHE A 40 9.83 6.22 1.36
CA PHE A 40 9.27 5.22 2.28
C PHE A 40 9.50 3.79 1.80
N PHE A 41 9.38 3.52 0.49
CA PHE A 41 9.70 2.23 -0.08
C PHE A 41 11.20 1.92 0.01
N ALA A 42 12.06 2.90 -0.32
CA ALA A 42 13.51 2.76 -0.18
C ALA A 42 13.95 2.44 1.26
N ARG A 43 13.27 3.02 2.26
CA ARG A 43 13.54 2.79 3.69
C ARG A 43 13.33 1.34 4.12
N LEU A 44 12.46 0.59 3.44
CA LEU A 44 12.25 -0.83 3.73
C LEU A 44 13.52 -1.67 3.57
N ASN A 45 14.53 -1.17 2.84
CA ASN A 45 15.84 -1.79 2.76
C ASN A 45 16.58 -1.80 4.11
N GLY A 46 16.41 -0.74 4.91
CA GLY A 46 17.03 -0.57 6.22
C GLY A 46 16.22 -1.15 7.37
N VAL A 47 14.98 -1.61 7.13
CA VAL A 47 14.15 -2.27 8.14
C VAL A 47 14.41 -3.78 8.07
N THR A 48 15.20 -4.29 9.01
CA THR A 48 15.46 -5.72 9.14
C THR A 48 14.18 -6.46 9.55
N GLN A 49 13.86 -7.58 8.89
CA GLN A 49 12.91 -8.53 9.46
C GLN A 49 13.61 -9.31 10.58
N VAL A 50 12.83 -9.77 11.56
CA VAL A 50 13.34 -10.54 12.69
C VAL A 50 14.10 -11.76 12.17
N VAL A 51 15.41 -11.80 12.41
CA VAL A 51 16.24 -12.98 12.17
C VAL A 51 15.94 -13.97 13.29
N SER A 52 15.47 -15.17 12.95
CA SER A 52 15.31 -16.24 13.94
C SER A 52 16.66 -16.52 14.63
N PRO A 53 16.71 -16.72 15.97
CA PRO A 53 17.97 -16.84 16.71
C PRO A 53 18.84 -18.05 16.35
N GLY A 54 18.33 -18.99 15.55
CA GLY A 54 19.01 -20.24 15.20
C GLY A 54 19.08 -20.44 13.70
N GLY A 55 20.11 -19.93 13.04
CA GLY A 55 20.35 -20.24 11.64
C GLY A 55 21.38 -19.34 10.99
N SER A 56 22.61 -19.85 10.94
CA SER A 56 23.67 -19.56 9.96
C SER A 56 23.30 -18.57 8.86
N GLY A 57 24.07 -17.48 8.76
CA GLY A 57 23.86 -16.44 7.77
C GLY A 57 23.72 -16.98 6.36
N LEU A 58 22.67 -16.54 5.66
CA LEU A 58 22.52 -16.43 4.21
C LEU A 58 21.08 -15.91 3.97
N LEU A 59 20.96 -14.68 3.45
CA LEU A 59 19.73 -13.91 3.19
C LEU A 59 19.06 -13.27 4.42
N VAL A 60 19.57 -12.11 4.82
CA VAL A 60 18.78 -11.17 5.65
C VAL A 60 17.63 -10.66 4.77
N HIS A 61 16.44 -11.28 4.87
CA HIS A 61 15.25 -10.72 4.25
C HIS A 61 14.89 -9.42 4.95
N ASN A 62 15.11 -8.29 4.27
CA ASN A 62 14.58 -7.00 4.70
C ASN A 62 13.15 -6.83 4.17
N ARG A 63 12.42 -5.86 4.73
CA ARG A 63 11.02 -5.62 4.33
C ARG A 63 10.88 -5.25 2.86
N LEU A 64 11.92 -4.70 2.24
CA LEU A 64 11.94 -4.41 0.81
C LEU A 64 11.86 -5.70 -0.02
N THR A 65 12.77 -6.65 0.23
CA THR A 65 12.76 -7.94 -0.49
C THR A 65 11.50 -8.75 -0.20
N HIS A 66 10.94 -8.65 1.01
CA HIS A 66 9.65 -9.22 1.33
C HIS A 66 8.53 -8.62 0.48
N SER A 67 8.42 -7.29 0.44
CA SER A 67 7.37 -6.58 -0.33
C SER A 67 7.45 -6.89 -1.83
N LEU A 68 8.66 -7.00 -2.39
CA LEU A 68 8.86 -7.41 -3.78
C LEU A 68 8.33 -8.83 -4.06
N LYS A 69 8.61 -9.80 -3.18
CA LYS A 69 8.10 -11.17 -3.31
C LYS A 69 6.57 -11.23 -3.17
N VAL A 70 6.01 -10.49 -2.20
CA VAL A 70 4.56 -10.40 -2.00
C VAL A 70 3.89 -9.81 -3.23
N ALA A 71 4.45 -8.74 -3.80
CA ALA A 71 3.94 -8.13 -5.02
C ALA A 71 3.93 -9.09 -6.22
N GLN A 72 5.01 -9.85 -6.42
CA GLN A 72 5.10 -10.85 -7.47
C GLN A 72 4.03 -11.94 -7.32
N VAL A 73 3.85 -12.48 -6.12
CA VAL A 73 2.83 -13.51 -5.84
C VAL A 73 1.43 -12.96 -6.00
N ALA A 74 1.15 -11.77 -5.46
CA ALA A 74 -0.16 -11.13 -5.54
C ALA A 74 -0.56 -10.86 -6.99
N ARG A 75 0.37 -10.38 -7.82
CA ARG A 75 0.16 -10.19 -9.26
C ARG A 75 -0.18 -11.50 -9.96
N ALA A 76 0.59 -12.56 -9.72
CA ALA A 76 0.35 -13.86 -10.33
C ALA A 76 -1.03 -14.45 -9.94
N ILE A 77 -1.48 -14.22 -8.70
CA ILE A 77 -2.82 -14.60 -8.25
C ILE A 77 -3.89 -13.79 -9.02
N ALA A 78 -3.74 -12.47 -9.13
CA ALA A 78 -4.67 -11.62 -9.87
C ALA A 78 -4.77 -12.04 -11.36
N GLU A 79 -3.63 -12.25 -12.02
CA GLU A 79 -3.59 -12.71 -13.42
C GLU A 79 -4.34 -14.04 -13.60
N ARG A 80 -4.12 -15.02 -12.70
CA ARG A 80 -4.84 -16.31 -12.73
C ARG A 80 -6.34 -16.16 -12.52
N LEU A 81 -6.76 -15.32 -11.57
CA LEU A 81 -8.19 -15.08 -11.30
C LEU A 81 -8.86 -14.41 -12.50
N THR A 82 -8.20 -13.43 -13.13
CA THR A 82 -8.75 -12.71 -14.28
C THR A 82 -8.77 -13.53 -15.58
N ALA A 83 -7.89 -14.52 -15.73
CA ALA A 83 -7.83 -15.38 -16.91
C ALA A 83 -8.90 -16.48 -16.91
N ASP A 84 -9.41 -16.85 -15.74
CA ASP A 84 -10.42 -17.89 -15.58
C ASP A 84 -11.83 -17.29 -15.72
N GLU A 85 -12.54 -17.67 -16.78
CA GLU A 85 -13.88 -17.17 -17.08
C GLU A 85 -14.90 -17.48 -15.98
N ALA A 86 -14.67 -18.55 -15.20
CA ALA A 86 -15.54 -18.91 -14.07
C ALA A 86 -15.58 -17.83 -12.98
N HIS A 87 -14.56 -16.97 -12.89
CA HIS A 87 -14.51 -15.89 -11.91
C HIS A 87 -15.02 -14.54 -12.44
N ARG A 88 -15.30 -14.40 -13.75
CA ARG A 88 -15.60 -13.11 -14.39
C ARG A 88 -16.72 -12.34 -13.70
N ASP A 89 -17.88 -12.97 -13.53
CA ASP A 89 -19.08 -12.34 -12.95
C ASP A 89 -18.85 -11.95 -11.48
N LEU A 90 -18.14 -12.80 -10.72
CA LEU A 90 -17.81 -12.52 -9.33
C LEU A 90 -16.84 -11.34 -9.21
N LEU A 91 -15.80 -11.30 -10.05
CA LEU A 91 -14.83 -10.21 -10.07
C LEU A 91 -15.50 -8.90 -10.43
N GLU A 92 -16.37 -8.87 -11.45
CA GLU A 92 -17.12 -7.68 -11.83
C GLU A 92 -18.02 -7.19 -10.67
N LYS A 93 -18.76 -8.10 -10.04
CA LYS A 93 -19.60 -7.80 -8.87
C LYS A 93 -18.81 -7.22 -7.70
N LEU A 94 -17.55 -7.62 -7.52
CA LEU A 94 -16.67 -7.14 -6.45
C LEU A 94 -15.85 -5.90 -6.84
N GLY A 95 -16.03 -5.34 -8.04
CA GLY A 95 -15.35 -4.12 -8.50
C GLY A 95 -14.06 -4.34 -9.31
N GLY A 96 -13.78 -5.59 -9.66
CA GLY A 96 -12.65 -6.03 -10.48
C GLY A 96 -11.40 -6.43 -9.69
N CYS A 97 -10.42 -7.00 -10.39
CA CYS A 97 -9.13 -7.43 -9.83
C CYS A 97 -8.01 -7.12 -10.85
N ASP A 98 -7.69 -5.83 -11.00
CA ASP A 98 -6.64 -5.40 -11.91
C ASP A 98 -5.25 -5.79 -11.37
N PRO A 99 -4.42 -6.55 -12.12
CA PRO A 99 -3.11 -6.99 -11.65
C PRO A 99 -2.15 -5.84 -11.28
N ASP A 100 -2.22 -4.70 -11.96
CA ASP A 100 -1.38 -3.54 -11.66
C ASP A 100 -1.82 -2.87 -10.33
N VAL A 101 -3.13 -2.87 -10.03
CA VAL A 101 -3.66 -2.39 -8.73
C VAL A 101 -3.21 -3.31 -7.59
N VAL A 102 -3.33 -4.63 -7.78
CA VAL A 102 -2.94 -5.62 -6.79
C VAL A 102 -1.43 -5.57 -6.50
N GLU A 103 -0.62 -5.47 -7.55
CA GLU A 103 0.84 -5.32 -7.42
C GLU A 103 1.21 -4.02 -6.66
N ALA A 104 0.60 -2.89 -7.04
CA ALA A 104 0.84 -1.62 -6.37
C ALA A 104 0.49 -1.67 -4.87
N ALA A 105 -0.68 -2.21 -4.51
CA ALA A 105 -1.09 -2.36 -3.11
C ALA A 105 -0.14 -3.28 -2.33
N ALA A 106 0.27 -4.39 -2.94
CA ALA A 106 1.22 -5.32 -2.33
C ALA A 106 2.60 -4.69 -2.08
N LEU A 107 3.10 -3.82 -2.97
CA LEU A 107 4.35 -3.09 -2.76
C LEU A 107 4.25 -2.09 -1.60
N ALA A 108 3.09 -1.47 -1.41
CA ALA A 108 2.87 -0.45 -0.40
C ALA A 108 2.39 -0.99 0.97
N HIS A 109 2.10 -2.28 1.10
CA HIS A 109 1.48 -2.83 2.32
C HIS A 109 2.29 -2.56 3.60
N ASP A 110 3.61 -2.59 3.48
CA ASP A 110 4.55 -2.55 4.61
C ASP A 110 5.20 -1.17 4.84
N LEU A 111 4.79 -0.12 4.10
CA LEU A 111 5.40 1.22 4.18
C LEU A 111 5.40 1.83 5.58
N GLY A 112 4.35 1.56 6.36
CA GLY A 112 4.15 2.09 7.71
C GLY A 112 4.81 1.28 8.81
N HIS A 113 5.48 0.17 8.47
CA HIS A 113 6.02 -0.72 9.49
C HIS A 113 7.19 -0.06 10.24
N PRO A 114 7.14 0.00 11.59
CA PRO A 114 8.19 0.66 12.35
C PRO A 114 9.48 -0.17 12.43
N PRO A 115 10.62 0.45 12.78
CA PRO A 115 11.81 -0.28 13.19
C PRO A 115 11.50 -1.26 14.34
N PHE A 116 12.25 -2.35 14.43
CA PHE A 116 12.11 -3.39 15.47
C PHE A 116 10.77 -4.15 15.45
N GLY A 117 10.02 -4.09 14.34
CA GLY A 117 8.83 -4.92 14.14
C GLY A 117 7.75 -4.71 15.20
N HIS A 118 7.16 -5.80 15.68
CA HIS A 118 6.11 -5.79 16.70
C HIS A 118 6.54 -5.12 18.02
N LEU A 119 7.83 -5.12 18.36
CA LEU A 119 8.30 -4.39 19.54
C LEU A 119 8.15 -2.88 19.31
N GLY A 120 8.55 -2.39 18.14
CA GLY A 120 8.35 -1.01 17.73
C GLY A 120 6.87 -0.63 17.74
N GLU A 121 6.01 -1.45 17.14
CA GLU A 121 4.55 -1.24 17.12
C GLU A 121 3.98 -1.13 18.54
N ARG A 122 4.32 -2.06 19.45
CA ARG A 122 3.83 -2.05 20.84
C ARG A 122 4.28 -0.81 21.61
N VAL A 123 5.52 -0.36 21.40
CA VAL A 123 6.03 0.84 22.06
C VAL A 123 5.35 2.08 21.52
N LEU A 124 5.23 2.19 20.19
CA LEU A 124 4.55 3.32 19.55
C LEU A 124 3.07 3.39 19.90
N ASP A 125 2.36 2.25 19.95
CA ASP A 125 0.95 2.20 20.33
C ASP A 125 0.75 2.70 21.77
N ARG A 126 1.59 2.24 22.69
CA ARG A 126 1.58 2.72 24.08
C ARG A 126 1.83 4.22 24.16
N LEU A 127 2.85 4.74 23.47
CA LEU A 127 3.18 6.17 23.48
C LEU A 127 2.07 7.01 22.85
N ALA A 128 1.50 6.56 21.73
CA ALA A 128 0.39 7.22 21.05
C ALA A 128 -0.81 7.36 21.98
N ARG A 129 -1.20 6.29 22.69
CA ARG A 129 -2.31 6.32 23.65
C ARG A 129 -1.99 7.16 24.89
N GLN A 130 -0.88 6.86 25.55
CA GLN A 130 -0.61 7.39 26.90
C GLN A 130 -0.05 8.81 26.89
N ARG A 131 0.68 9.21 25.84
CA ARG A 131 1.32 10.53 25.76
C ARG A 131 0.65 11.48 24.78
N LEU A 132 0.11 10.96 23.68
CA LEU A 132 -0.52 11.79 22.64
C LEU A 132 -2.06 11.77 22.73
N GLY A 133 -2.66 10.95 23.60
CA GLY A 133 -4.11 10.84 23.75
C GLY A 133 -4.82 10.23 22.55
N LEU A 134 -4.11 9.52 21.67
CA LEU A 134 -4.69 8.89 20.48
C LEU A 134 -5.38 7.57 20.87
N THR A 135 -6.71 7.56 20.87
CA THR A 135 -7.54 6.41 21.26
C THR A 135 -7.31 5.17 20.39
N ASP A 136 -7.03 5.35 19.09
CA ASP A 136 -6.72 4.24 18.17
C ASP A 136 -5.25 3.77 18.27
N GLY A 137 -4.39 4.57 18.89
CA GLY A 137 -2.96 4.27 19.07
C GLY A 137 -2.18 4.21 17.76
N PHE A 138 -1.25 3.27 17.65
CA PHE A 138 -0.40 3.09 16.46
C PHE A 138 -0.58 1.69 15.88
N GLU A 139 -0.68 1.60 14.56
CA GLU A 139 -0.77 0.35 13.82
C GLU A 139 -0.10 0.51 12.45
N GLY A 140 0.64 -0.50 12.00
CA GLY A 140 1.48 -0.42 10.81
C GLY A 140 0.69 -0.25 9.50
N ASN A 141 -0.43 -0.95 9.32
CA ASN A 141 -1.29 -0.81 8.13
C ASN A 141 -1.95 0.58 8.08
N ALA A 142 -2.45 1.08 9.21
CA ALA A 142 -3.01 2.43 9.32
C ALA A 142 -1.93 3.49 8.99
N GLN A 143 -0.70 3.28 9.46
CA GLN A 143 0.43 4.13 9.10
C GLN A 143 0.82 4.02 7.62
N SER A 144 0.79 2.84 7.00
CA SER A 144 0.99 2.66 5.55
C SER A 144 -0.04 3.49 4.77
N TYR A 145 -1.31 3.41 5.18
CA TYR A 145 -2.38 4.19 4.57
C TYR A 145 -2.18 5.71 4.78
N ARG A 146 -1.78 6.13 5.98
CA ARG A 146 -1.45 7.54 6.28
C ARG A 146 -0.28 8.04 5.43
N ILE A 147 0.72 7.21 5.14
CA ILE A 147 1.85 7.59 4.29
C ILE A 147 1.37 7.93 2.88
N VAL A 148 0.61 7.04 2.25
CA VAL A 148 0.19 7.20 0.86
C VAL A 148 -0.86 8.30 0.67
N THR A 149 -1.54 8.73 1.74
CA THR A 149 -2.58 9.76 1.69
C THR A 149 -2.15 11.13 2.23
N SER A 150 -1.19 11.21 3.15
CA SER A 150 -0.94 12.45 3.89
C SER A 150 0.50 12.72 4.37
N THR A 151 1.42 11.74 4.35
CA THR A 151 2.77 11.95 4.94
C THR A 151 3.83 12.26 3.90
N GLU A 152 3.77 11.62 2.73
CA GLU A 152 4.67 11.97 1.63
C GLU A 152 4.33 13.35 1.09
N ILE A 153 5.30 14.08 0.56
CA ILE A 153 5.06 15.36 -0.10
C ILE A 153 5.64 15.24 -1.50
N ARG A 154 4.77 15.02 -2.49
CA ARG A 154 5.20 14.99 -3.89
C ARG A 154 5.08 16.40 -4.48
N GLY A 155 6.22 17.03 -4.75
CA GLY A 155 6.29 18.38 -5.32
C GLY A 155 5.65 19.44 -4.42
N ALA A 156 5.30 20.59 -4.99
CA ALA A 156 4.87 21.76 -4.21
C ALA A 156 3.40 21.73 -3.72
N ALA A 157 2.57 20.79 -4.21
CA ALA A 157 1.10 20.90 -4.07
C ALA A 157 0.36 19.60 -3.74
N THR A 158 1.01 18.43 -3.68
CA THR A 158 0.30 17.16 -3.37
C THR A 158 0.76 16.56 -2.05
N THR A 159 -0.23 16.26 -1.20
CA THR A 159 -0.03 15.54 0.06
C THR A 159 -0.21 14.04 -0.17
N GLY A 160 0.66 13.20 0.38
CA GLY A 160 0.72 11.78 0.08
C GLY A 160 1.28 11.47 -1.32
N LEU A 161 1.02 10.25 -1.79
CA LEU A 161 1.43 9.77 -3.12
C LEU A 161 0.36 10.01 -4.20
N ASP A 162 -0.81 10.54 -3.81
CA ASP A 162 -1.93 10.84 -4.70
C ASP A 162 -2.33 9.62 -5.58
N LEU A 163 -2.28 8.43 -4.99
CA LEU A 163 -2.63 7.17 -5.67
C LEU A 163 -4.09 7.17 -6.13
N THR A 164 -4.46 6.35 -7.11
CA THR A 164 -5.83 6.13 -7.57
C THR A 164 -6.73 5.55 -6.47
N ALA A 165 -8.04 5.72 -6.61
CA ALA A 165 -9.03 5.16 -5.68
C ALA A 165 -8.91 3.64 -5.56
N ALA A 166 -8.63 2.95 -6.68
CA ALA A 166 -8.41 1.50 -6.73
C ALA A 166 -7.29 1.06 -5.78
N VAL A 167 -6.11 1.66 -5.92
CA VAL A 167 -4.93 1.28 -5.12
C VAL A 167 -5.13 1.64 -3.66
N ARG A 168 -5.73 2.81 -3.35
CA ARG A 168 -6.08 3.16 -1.97
C ARG A 168 -7.05 2.14 -1.36
N ALA A 169 -8.09 1.73 -2.09
CA ALA A 169 -9.03 0.72 -1.60
C ALA A 169 -8.34 -0.63 -1.38
N ALA A 170 -7.50 -1.08 -2.31
CA ALA A 170 -6.76 -2.33 -2.19
C ALA A 170 -5.73 -2.34 -1.04
N LEU A 171 -5.20 -1.18 -0.65
CA LEU A 171 -4.30 -1.02 0.50
C LEU A 171 -5.00 -1.09 1.86
N LEU A 172 -6.31 -0.81 1.91
CA LEU A 172 -7.06 -0.69 3.14
C LEU A 172 -7.44 -2.08 3.68
N LYS A 173 -6.47 -2.78 4.26
CA LYS A 173 -6.64 -4.14 4.80
C LYS A 173 -7.72 -4.23 5.88
N TYR A 174 -7.83 -3.18 6.70
CA TYR A 174 -8.81 -3.07 7.78
C TYR A 174 -9.56 -1.75 7.61
N PRO A 175 -10.69 -1.72 6.88
CA PRO A 175 -11.51 -0.52 6.68
C PRO A 175 -12.34 -0.16 7.92
N TRP A 176 -11.74 -0.23 9.11
CA TRP A 176 -12.36 0.10 10.39
C TRP A 176 -11.39 0.79 11.34
N THR A 177 -11.94 1.52 12.30
CA THR A 177 -11.16 2.03 13.44
C THR A 177 -10.83 0.87 14.37
N ARG A 178 -9.91 1.06 15.32
CA ARG A 178 -9.51 -0.04 16.21
C ARG A 178 -10.68 -0.54 17.07
N LEU A 179 -11.64 0.33 17.36
CA LEU A 179 -12.77 0.05 18.25
C LEU A 179 -14.03 -0.40 17.48
N ASP A 180 -14.13 -0.09 16.19
CA ASP A 180 -15.34 -0.33 15.38
C ASP A 180 -15.11 -1.46 14.35
N HIS A 181 -14.86 -2.69 14.79
CA HIS A 181 -14.71 -3.84 13.88
C HIS A 181 -16.07 -4.51 13.60
N PRO A 182 -16.27 -5.08 12.40
CA PRO A 182 -17.47 -5.88 12.11
C PRO A 182 -17.48 -7.16 12.95
N ASP A 183 -18.68 -7.58 13.38
CA ASP A 183 -18.94 -8.86 14.07
C ASP A 183 -18.56 -10.09 13.22
#